data_AF-A0A7W3T9G2-F1
#
_entry.id   AF-A0A7W3T9G2-F1
#
_cell.length_a   1.000
_cell.length_b   1.000
_cell.length_c   1.000
_cell.angle_alpha   90.00
_cell.angle_beta   90.00
_cell.angle_gamma   90.00
#
_symmetry.space_group_name_H-M   'P 1'
#
loop_
_entity.id
_entity.type
_entity.pdbx_description
1 polymer ?
#
loop_
_entity_poly.entity_id
_entity_poly.type
_entity_poly.pdbx_seq_one_letter_code
_entity_poly.pdbx_strand_id
1 'polypeptide(L)'
;RRALGLLAPGGRHLAYGWAATGFDERGAVDPREAARLAPGAVSRWVTGPALTESVGGPNPIRALEEEALSLAVEGTFRPLVTAFPLDGAARAHAALEGRATTGKVVLLPAGR
;
A
#
# COMPACT_ATOMS: atom_id res chain seq x y z
N ARG A 1 -8.65 -6.06 11.33
CA ARG A 1 -9.89 -6.73 11.83
C ARG A 1 -10.97 -5.72 12.25
N ARG A 2 -10.78 -4.86 13.27
CA ARG A 2 -11.82 -3.88 13.70
C ARG A 2 -12.44 -3.05 12.57
N ALA A 3 -11.64 -2.62 11.59
CA ALA A 3 -12.11 -1.87 10.43
C ALA A 3 -13.20 -2.58 9.60
N LEU A 4 -13.25 -3.93 9.61
CA LEU A 4 -14.28 -4.68 8.88
C LEU A 4 -15.68 -4.40 9.43
N GLY A 5 -15.82 -4.27 10.76
CA GLY A 5 -17.10 -3.97 11.40
C GLY A 5 -17.61 -2.55 11.13
N LEU A 6 -16.83 -1.71 10.43
CA LEU A 6 -17.25 -0.38 10.00
C LEU A 6 -17.86 -0.37 8.59
N LEU A 7 -17.89 -1.52 7.90
CA LEU A 7 -18.41 -1.62 6.55
C LEU A 7 -19.93 -1.77 6.57
N ALA A 8 -20.63 -0.92 5.80
CA ALA A 8 -22.03 -1.11 5.48
C ALA A 8 -22.21 -2.35 4.56
N PRO A 9 -23.42 -2.94 4.50
CA PRO A 9 -23.75 -3.95 3.49
C PRO A 9 -23.37 -3.47 2.08
N GLY A 10 -22.71 -4.32 1.29
CA GLY A 10 -22.15 -3.96 -0.02
C GLY A 10 -20.81 -3.22 0.02
N GLY A 11 -20.30 -2.86 1.21
CA GLY A 11 -18.99 -2.23 1.39
C GLY A 11 -17.83 -3.13 0.94
N ARG A 12 -16.67 -2.52 0.64
CA ARG A 12 -15.49 -3.23 0.12
C ARG A 12 -14.32 -3.13 1.09
N HIS A 13 -13.74 -4.28 1.43
CA HIS A 13 -12.45 -4.39 2.10
C HIS A 13 -11.37 -4.79 1.09
N LEU A 14 -10.41 -3.91 0.84
CA LEU A 14 -9.29 -4.15 -0.07
C LEU A 14 -8.00 -4.33 0.74
N ALA A 15 -7.55 -5.57 0.86
CA ALA A 15 -6.34 -5.88 1.61
C ALA A 15 -5.12 -5.77 0.69
N TYR A 16 -4.22 -4.81 0.98
CA TYR A 16 -3.07 -4.46 0.14
C TYR A 16 -1.70 -4.61 0.84
N GLY A 17 -1.64 -5.13 2.07
CA GLY A 17 -0.38 -5.34 2.76
C GLY A 17 -0.52 -5.84 4.20
N TRP A 18 0.64 -6.07 4.83
CA TRP A 18 0.76 -6.74 6.14
C TRP A 18 1.75 -6.06 7.10
N ALA A 19 1.87 -4.73 7.02
CA ALA A 19 2.86 -3.97 7.80
C ALA A 19 2.74 -4.12 9.34
N ALA A 20 1.62 -4.63 9.85
CA ALA A 20 1.44 -4.86 11.28
C ALA A 20 2.08 -6.18 11.78
N THR A 21 2.29 -7.14 10.88
CA THR A 21 2.66 -8.53 11.22
C THR A 21 3.83 -9.05 10.37
N GLY A 22 4.31 -8.26 9.40
CA GLY A 22 5.30 -8.72 8.43
C GLY A 22 4.72 -9.78 7.49
N PHE A 23 5.56 -10.72 7.06
CA PHE A 23 5.19 -11.84 6.19
C PHE A 23 4.47 -13.00 6.92
N ASP A 24 4.00 -12.79 8.15
CA ASP A 24 3.16 -13.77 8.85
C ASP A 24 1.78 -13.87 8.18
N GLU A 25 1.39 -15.10 7.82
CA GLU A 25 0.08 -15.44 7.26
C GLU A 25 -1.08 -14.98 8.16
N ARG A 26 -0.88 -14.86 9.48
CA ARG A 26 -1.88 -14.32 10.43
C ARG A 26 -2.18 -12.84 10.21
N GLY A 27 -1.27 -12.12 9.56
CA GLY A 27 -1.47 -10.76 9.08
C GLY A 27 -2.58 -10.67 8.07
N ALA A 28 -2.77 -11.74 7.30
CA ALA A 28 -3.75 -11.78 6.26
C ALA A 28 -5.15 -11.92 6.88
N VAL A 29 -6.08 -11.05 6.47
CA VAL A 29 -7.49 -11.24 6.80
C VAL A 29 -8.04 -12.29 5.86
N ASP A 30 -8.22 -13.51 6.37
CA ASP A 30 -8.87 -14.58 5.63
C ASP A 30 -10.26 -14.14 5.12
N PRO A 31 -10.63 -14.39 3.85
CA PRO A 31 -11.92 -13.97 3.31
C PRO A 31 -13.13 -14.54 4.06
N ARG A 32 -13.05 -15.76 4.63
CA ARG A 32 -14.13 -16.34 5.42
C ARG A 32 -14.25 -15.64 6.77
N GLU A 33 -13.12 -15.27 7.38
CA GLU A 33 -13.12 -14.40 8.55
C GLU A 33 -13.73 -13.03 8.25
N ALA A 34 -13.37 -12.42 7.12
CA ALA A 34 -13.94 -11.15 6.69
C ALA A 34 -15.46 -11.24 6.51
N ALA A 35 -15.96 -12.31 5.88
CA ALA A 35 -17.39 -12.54 5.69
C ALA A 35 -18.17 -12.67 7.01
N ARG A 36 -17.55 -13.27 8.05
CA ARG A 36 -18.15 -13.33 9.39
C ARG A 36 -18.18 -11.97 10.09
N LEU A 37 -17.11 -11.19 9.96
CA LEU A 37 -16.96 -9.90 10.63
C LEU A 37 -17.70 -8.75 9.93
N ALA A 38 -17.96 -8.88 8.63
CA ALA A 38 -18.70 -7.92 7.82
C ALA A 38 -19.65 -8.65 6.86
N PRO A 39 -20.78 -9.19 7.36
CA PRO A 39 -21.75 -9.88 6.52
C PRO A 39 -22.27 -8.97 5.41
N GLY A 40 -22.25 -9.47 4.17
CA GLY A 40 -22.66 -8.70 2.99
C GLY A 40 -21.62 -7.72 2.45
N ALA A 41 -20.43 -7.61 3.06
CA ALA A 41 -19.30 -6.89 2.48
C ALA A 41 -18.48 -7.78 1.54
N VAL A 42 -17.79 -7.16 0.58
CA VAL A 42 -16.87 -7.83 -0.34
C VAL A 42 -15.44 -7.61 0.13
N SER A 43 -14.73 -8.69 0.45
CA SER A 43 -13.31 -8.63 0.85
C SER A 43 -12.42 -9.25 -0.22
N ARG A 44 -11.36 -8.53 -0.63
CA ARG A 44 -10.43 -8.97 -1.68
C ARG A 44 -8.97 -8.63 -1.36
N TRP A 45 -8.07 -9.55 -1.69
CA TRP A 45 -6.63 -9.30 -1.80
C TRP A 45 -6.31 -8.55 -3.10
N VAL A 46 -5.66 -7.40 -3.01
CA VAL A 46 -5.37 -6.54 -4.17
C VAL A 46 -3.88 -6.29 -4.39
N THR A 47 -3.03 -7.16 -3.87
CA THR A 47 -1.59 -7.19 -4.19
C THR A 47 -1.32 -8.03 -5.43
N GLY A 48 -0.33 -7.67 -6.25
CA GLY A 48 0.05 -8.42 -7.45
C GLY A 48 -0.89 -8.15 -8.63
N PRO A 49 -1.18 -9.13 -9.51
CA PRO A 49 -1.99 -8.93 -10.72
C PRO A 49 -3.36 -8.28 -10.48
N ALA A 50 -3.98 -8.56 -9.33
CA ALA A 50 -5.26 -7.98 -8.93
C ALA A 50 -5.23 -6.44 -8.80
N LEU A 51 -4.04 -5.85 -8.55
CA LEU A 51 -3.87 -4.40 -8.53
C LEU A 51 -4.08 -3.78 -9.91
N THR A 52 -3.58 -4.44 -10.95
CA THR A 52 -3.53 -3.91 -12.31
C THR A 52 -4.75 -4.29 -13.15
N GLU A 53 -5.48 -5.35 -12.77
CA GLU A 53 -6.73 -5.76 -13.42
C GLU A 53 -7.77 -4.65 -13.49
N SER A 54 -7.89 -3.81 -12.45
CA SER A 54 -8.88 -2.72 -12.44
C SER A 54 -8.52 -1.55 -13.35
N VAL A 55 -7.24 -1.41 -13.69
CA VAL A 55 -6.75 -0.37 -14.60
C VAL A 55 -6.96 -0.79 -16.05
N GLY A 56 -6.72 -2.08 -16.35
CA GLY A 56 -6.86 -2.63 -17.69
C GLY A 56 -5.83 -2.10 -18.69
N GLY A 57 -6.09 -2.34 -19.97
CA GLY A 57 -5.22 -1.89 -21.06
C GLY A 57 -3.90 -2.68 -21.20
N PRO A 58 -3.08 -2.32 -22.21
CA PRO A 58 -1.87 -3.07 -22.57
C PRO A 58 -0.70 -2.85 -21.61
N ASN A 59 -0.67 -1.73 -20.89
CA ASN A 59 0.36 -1.42 -19.88
C ASN A 59 -0.25 -0.64 -18.69
N PRO A 60 -0.95 -1.33 -17.77
CA PRO A 60 -1.67 -0.70 -16.66
C PRO A 60 -0.75 0.07 -15.70
N ILE A 61 0.48 -0.41 -15.50
CA ILE A 61 1.45 0.28 -14.64
C ILE A 61 1.83 1.63 -15.24
N ARG A 62 2.10 1.67 -16.56
CA ARG A 62 2.44 2.91 -17.23
C ARG A 62 1.31 3.94 -17.18
N ALA A 63 0.07 3.49 -17.33
CA ALA A 63 -1.10 4.36 -17.21
C ALA A 63 -1.18 5.01 -15.81
N LEU A 64 -0.97 4.23 -14.74
CA LEU A 64 -0.92 4.76 -13.38
C LEU A 64 0.25 5.71 -13.13
N GLU A 65 1.43 5.43 -13.71
CA GLU A 65 2.60 6.32 -13.62
C GLU A 65 2.31 7.69 -14.24
N GLU A 66 1.73 7.72 -15.44
CA GLU A 66 1.41 8.95 -16.17
C GLU A 66 0.38 9.79 -15.41
N GLU A 67 -0.67 9.16 -14.89
CA GLU A 67 -1.69 9.82 -14.06
C GLU A 67 -1.06 10.41 -12.78
N ALA A 68 -0.27 9.62 -12.05
CA ALA A 68 0.39 10.08 -10.83
C ALA A 68 1.34 11.27 -11.07
N LEU A 69 2.06 11.26 -12.20
CA LEU A 69 2.93 12.37 -12.59
C LEU A 69 2.13 13.61 -13.00
N SER A 70 1.01 13.47 -13.71
CA SER A 70 0.13 14.61 -14.03
C SER A 70 -0.40 15.26 -12.76
N LEU A 71 -0.92 14.47 -11.82
CA LEU A 71 -1.41 14.95 -10.53
C LEU A 71 -0.31 15.62 -9.69
N ALA A 72 0.94 15.17 -9.84
CA ALA A 72 2.09 15.81 -9.19
C ALA A 72 2.43 17.16 -9.80
N VAL A 73 2.41 17.28 -11.14
CA VAL A 73 2.61 18.54 -11.86
C VAL A 73 1.51 19.54 -11.54
N GLU A 74 0.26 19.11 -11.48
CA GLU A 74 -0.90 19.92 -11.08
C GLU A 74 -0.86 20.34 -9.60
N GLY A 75 0.00 19.72 -8.79
CA GLY A 75 0.15 19.99 -7.38
C GLY A 75 -0.96 19.38 -6.49
N THR A 76 -1.84 18.56 -7.07
CA THR A 76 -2.86 17.76 -6.38
C THR A 76 -2.22 16.66 -5.54
N PHE A 77 -1.15 16.04 -6.06
CA PHE A 77 -0.38 15.01 -5.38
C PHE A 77 1.01 15.54 -5.01
N ARG A 78 1.26 15.76 -3.70
CA ARG A 78 2.56 16.21 -3.19
C ARG A 78 3.14 15.15 -2.25
N PRO A 79 3.92 14.18 -2.76
CA PRO A 79 4.47 13.11 -1.94
C PRO A 79 5.40 13.65 -0.85
N LEU A 80 5.17 13.24 0.40
CA LEU A 80 6.14 13.43 1.47
C LEU A 80 7.29 12.44 1.27
N VAL A 81 8.52 12.88 1.54
CA VAL A 81 9.73 12.08 1.38
C VAL A 81 10.53 12.09 2.67
N THR A 82 10.93 10.90 3.14
CA THR A 82 11.94 10.71 4.19
C THR A 82 13.19 10.14 3.53
N ALA A 83 14.30 10.88 3.56
CA ALA A 83 15.53 10.48 2.88
C ALA A 83 16.57 9.94 3.87
N PHE A 84 17.29 8.89 3.45
CA PHE A 84 18.48 8.38 4.11
C PHE A 84 19.62 8.28 3.09
N PRO A 85 20.89 8.39 3.50
CA PRO A 85 21.98 8.00 2.61
C PRO A 85 21.92 6.49 2.33
N LEU A 86 22.41 6.06 1.17
CA LEU A 86 22.39 4.66 0.75
C LEU A 86 23.14 3.74 1.72
N ASP A 87 24.27 4.20 2.26
CA ASP A 87 25.01 3.50 3.32
C ASP A 87 24.23 3.41 4.65
N GLY A 88 23.16 4.19 4.79
CA GLY A 88 22.22 4.20 5.90
C GLY A 88 21.03 3.26 5.72
N ALA A 89 21.02 2.38 4.71
CA ALA A 89 19.89 1.50 4.41
C ALA A 89 19.38 0.69 5.62
N ALA A 90 20.27 0.19 6.47
CA ALA A 90 19.88 -0.54 7.69
C ALA A 90 19.09 0.35 8.67
N ARG A 91 19.51 1.62 8.83
CA ARG A 91 18.77 2.61 9.66
C ARG A 91 17.43 2.98 9.03
N ALA A 92 17.39 3.12 7.70
CA ALA A 92 16.15 3.37 6.98
C ALA A 92 15.13 2.24 7.20
N HIS A 93 15.60 0.99 7.17
CA HIS A 93 14.76 -0.18 7.41
C HIS A 93 14.25 -0.23 8.85
N ALA A 94 15.14 -0.05 9.84
CA ALA A 94 14.75 -0.02 11.25
C ALA A 94 13.75 1.10 11.55
N ALA A 95 13.92 2.28 10.93
CA ALA A 95 12.97 3.38 11.05
C ALA A 95 11.60 3.02 10.41
N LEU A 96 11.60 2.36 9.24
CA LEU A 96 10.37 1.96 8.56
C LEU A 96 9.59 0.91 9.38
N GLU A 97 10.25 -0.14 9.86
CA GLU A 97 9.64 -1.18 10.70
C GLU A 97 9.17 -0.61 12.05
N GLY A 98 9.97 0.28 12.65
CA GLY A 98 9.66 0.98 13.88
C GLY A 98 8.59 2.06 13.74
N ARG A 99 8.00 2.25 12.55
CA ARG A 99 7.00 3.29 12.24
C ARG A 99 7.48 4.72 12.53
N ALA A 100 8.78 4.96 12.38
CA ALA A 100 9.46 6.24 12.61
C ALA A 100 9.68 7.05 11.31
N THR A 101 8.93 6.75 10.24
CA THR A 101 9.03 7.42 8.93
C THR A 101 7.67 7.95 8.49
N THR A 102 7.66 9.05 7.72
CA THR A 102 6.44 9.56 7.06
C THR A 102 6.67 9.71 5.57
N GLY A 103 5.70 9.29 4.75
CA GLY A 103 5.82 9.34 3.30
C GLY A 103 6.75 8.28 2.71
N LYS A 104 7.30 8.55 1.52
CA LYS A 104 8.19 7.63 0.81
C LYS A 104 9.58 7.66 1.43
N VAL A 105 10.06 6.49 1.86
CA VAL A 105 11.47 6.31 2.21
C VAL A 105 12.28 6.17 0.92
N VAL A 106 13.30 7.01 0.77
CA VAL A 106 14.25 6.96 -0.36
C VAL A 106 15.69 6.85 0.14
N LEU A 107 16.51 6.15 -0.64
CA LEU A 107 17.95 6.02 -0.40
C LEU A 107 18.69 6.89 -1.42
N LEU A 108 19.47 7.83 -0.91
CA LEU A 108 20.28 8.72 -1.73
C LEU A 108 21.65 8.07 -1.94
N PRO A 109 22.04 7.73 -3.19
CA PRO A 109 23.39 7.25 -3.45
C PRO A 109 24.41 8.33 -3.08
N ALA A 110 25.64 7.93 -2.74
CA ALA A 110 26.74 8.89 -2.69
C ALA A 110 26.83 9.58 -4.06
N GLY A 111 26.88 10.92 -4.06
CA GLY A 111 27.12 11.67 -5.29
C GLY A 111 28.44 11.23 -5.92
N ARG A 112 28.54 11.35 -7.25
CA ARG A 112 29.85 11.68 -7.82
C ARG A 112 30.16 13.14 -7.51
#